data_AF-A0A7J9T9P6-F1
#
_entry.id   AF-A0A7J9T9P6-F1
#
_cell.length_a   1.000
_cell.length_b   1.000
_cell.length_c   1.000
_cell.angle_alpha   90.00
_cell.angle_beta   90.00
_cell.angle_gamma   90.00
#
_symmetry.space_group_name_H-M   'P 1'
#
loop_
_entity.id
_entity.type
_entity.pdbx_description
1 polymer ?
#
loop_
_entity_poly.entity_id
_entity_poly.type
_entity_poly.pdbx_seq_one_letter_code
_entity_poly.pdbx_strand_id
1 'polypeptide(L)'
;MTRYVEELKEMLPDKEEYLQHLIRRRACEKTIEVAIESLIDVSAMIVSAGKFGLPASEEGIFDILVGKLVISSEFGDKLKNLKGFRNVLIHRYPHLADDMVYYYLTNYLDDFYVFKSTIESYLEK
;
A
#
# COMPACT_ATOMS: atom_id res chain seq x y z
N MET A 1 6.75 2.97 -6.52
CA MET A 1 6.30 1.99 -5.50
C MET A 1 7.25 0.81 -5.33
N THR A 2 7.54 -0.01 -6.35
CA THR A 2 8.32 -1.27 -6.18
C THR A 2 9.73 -1.07 -5.62
N ARG A 3 10.42 -0.01 -6.06
CA ARG A 3 11.72 0.38 -5.49
C ARG A 3 11.68 0.56 -3.97
N TYR A 4 10.64 1.20 -3.43
CA TYR A 4 10.49 1.37 -1.99
C TYR A 4 10.24 0.03 -1.28
N VAL A 5 9.57 -0.91 -1.95
CA VAL A 5 9.37 -2.26 -1.41
C VAL A 5 10.70 -3.03 -1.38
N GLU A 6 11.54 -2.88 -2.39
CA GLU A 6 12.90 -3.46 -2.42
C GLU A 6 13.78 -2.86 -1.32
N GLU A 7 13.84 -1.52 -1.23
CA GLU A 7 14.56 -0.81 -0.16
C GLU A 7 14.05 -1.25 1.23
N LEU A 8 12.73 -1.43 1.39
CA LEU A 8 12.14 -1.95 2.61
C LEU A 8 12.57 -3.38 2.93
N LYS A 9 12.57 -4.28 1.94
CA LYS A 9 13.02 -5.68 2.11
C LYS A 9 14.50 -5.74 2.54
N GLU A 10 15.34 -4.82 2.08
CA GLU A 10 16.75 -4.75 2.46
C GLU A 10 16.98 -4.18 3.87
N MET A 11 16.17 -3.20 4.28
CA MET A 11 16.32 -2.51 5.57
C MET A 11 15.56 -3.15 6.74
N LEU A 12 14.55 -3.98 6.45
CA LEU A 12 13.66 -4.57 7.45
C LEU A 12 14.42 -5.60 8.28
N PRO A 13 14.63 -5.36 9.59
CA PRO A 13 15.34 -6.31 10.42
C PRO A 13 14.38 -7.39 10.94
N ASP A 14 14.91 -8.31 11.76
CA ASP A 14 14.04 -9.18 12.55
C ASP A 14 13.16 -8.38 13.52
N LYS A 15 12.15 -9.05 14.07
CA LYS A 15 11.15 -8.43 14.93
C LYS A 15 11.75 -7.82 16.19
N GLU A 16 12.73 -8.47 16.79
CA GLU A 16 13.32 -8.01 18.05
C GLU A 16 14.09 -6.70 17.82
N GLU A 17 14.93 -6.68 16.79
CA GLU A 17 15.68 -5.48 16.42
C GLU A 17 14.73 -4.34 15.97
N TYR A 18 13.67 -4.66 15.22
CA TYR A 18 12.65 -3.68 14.82
C TYR A 18 12.01 -3.01 16.04
N LEU A 19 11.69 -3.77 17.09
CA LEU A 19 11.08 -3.23 18.31
C LEU A 19 12.04 -2.41 19.16
N GLN A 20 13.34 -2.75 19.16
CA GLN A 20 14.36 -2.11 19.99
C GLN A 20 14.96 -0.85 19.35
N HIS A 21 15.00 -0.74 18.01
CA HIS A 21 15.68 0.36 17.30
C HIS A 21 14.70 1.36 16.66
N LEU A 22 14.39 2.44 17.40
CA LEU A 22 13.46 3.49 16.97
C LEU A 22 13.75 4.04 15.58
N ILE A 23 15.01 4.40 15.26
CA ILE A 23 15.36 5.00 13.96
C ILE A 23 15.08 4.01 12.81
N ARG A 24 15.52 2.76 12.96
CA ARG A 24 15.33 1.71 11.93
C ARG A 24 13.84 1.41 11.73
N ARG A 25 13.08 1.31 12.81
CA ARG A 25 11.62 1.18 12.77
C ARG A 25 10.95 2.32 12.01
N ARG A 26 11.26 3.57 12.38
CA ARG A 26 10.69 4.76 11.74
C ARG A 26 11.02 4.84 10.26
N ALA A 27 12.23 4.43 9.89
CA ALA A 27 12.61 4.34 8.49
C ALA A 27 11.72 3.32 7.76
N CYS A 28 11.54 2.11 8.31
CA CYS A 28 10.71 1.07 7.68
C CYS A 28 9.25 1.53 7.51
N GLU A 29 8.68 2.11 8.57
CA GLU A 29 7.32 2.66 8.56
C GLU A 29 7.15 3.75 7.50
N LYS A 30 8.10 4.69 7.40
CA LYS A 30 8.00 5.76 6.40
C LYS A 30 8.18 5.22 4.97
N THR A 31 9.06 4.23 4.77
CA THR A 31 9.25 3.62 3.47
C THR A 31 7.98 2.92 2.98
N ILE A 32 7.29 2.15 3.83
CA ILE A 32 6.02 1.52 3.44
C ILE A 32 4.90 2.55 3.20
N GLU A 33 4.87 3.62 4.00
CA GLU A 33 3.90 4.71 3.81
C GLU A 33 4.04 5.33 2.42
N VAL A 34 5.27 5.67 2.00
CA VAL A 34 5.56 6.24 0.67
C VAL A 34 5.24 5.24 -0.45
N ALA A 35 5.45 3.94 -0.21
CA ALA A 35 5.06 2.90 -1.17
C ALA A 35 3.54 2.86 -1.37
N ILE A 36 2.76 2.91 -0.28
CA ILE A 36 1.29 2.91 -0.31
C ILE A 36 0.75 4.19 -0.96
N GLU A 37 1.30 5.36 -0.63
CA GLU A 37 0.93 6.63 -1.28
C GLU A 37 1.17 6.57 -2.79
N SER A 38 2.34 6.06 -3.22
CA SER A 38 2.64 5.87 -4.63
C SER A 38 1.63 4.95 -5.34
N LEU A 39 1.13 3.91 -4.65
CA LEU A 39 0.11 3.00 -5.19
C LEU A 39 -1.21 3.73 -5.40
N ILE A 40 -1.64 4.51 -4.41
CA ILE A 40 -2.88 5.30 -4.44
C ILE A 40 -2.80 6.33 -5.56
N ASP A 41 -1.67 7.02 -5.70
CA ASP A 41 -1.45 8.02 -6.76
C ASP A 41 -1.58 7.40 -8.15
N VAL A 42 -0.94 6.25 -8.40
CA VAL A 42 -1.08 5.52 -9.67
C VAL A 42 -2.55 5.14 -9.91
N SER A 43 -3.24 4.66 -8.89
CA SER A 43 -4.66 4.32 -8.97
C SER A 43 -5.52 5.53 -9.35
N ALA A 44 -5.26 6.69 -8.73
CA ALA A 44 -5.94 7.94 -9.03
C ALA A 44 -5.64 8.43 -10.46
N MET A 45 -4.39 8.31 -10.91
CA MET A 45 -3.98 8.65 -12.27
C MET A 45 -4.73 7.81 -13.31
N ILE A 46 -4.92 6.52 -13.07
CA ILE A 46 -5.69 5.64 -13.97
C ILE A 46 -7.15 6.07 -14.03
N VAL A 47 -7.78 6.32 -12.88
CA VAL A 47 -9.17 6.82 -12.81
C VAL A 47 -9.33 8.12 -13.59
N SER A 48 -8.37 9.04 -13.43
CA SER A 48 -8.35 10.33 -14.12
C SER A 48 -8.16 10.19 -15.63
N ALA A 49 -7.14 9.43 -16.06
CA ALA A 49 -6.83 9.20 -17.46
C ALA A 49 -7.97 8.48 -18.20
N GLY A 50 -8.62 7.52 -17.53
CA GLY A 50 -9.79 6.80 -18.04
C GLY A 50 -11.10 7.61 -18.01
N LYS A 51 -11.10 8.81 -17.40
CA LYS A 51 -12.30 9.62 -17.17
C LYS A 51 -13.42 8.83 -16.48
N PHE A 52 -13.06 8.01 -15.50
CA PHE A 52 -13.99 7.07 -14.87
C PHE A 52 -14.94 7.70 -13.86
N GLY A 53 -14.77 8.99 -13.58
CA GLY A 53 -15.58 9.76 -12.64
C GLY A 53 -14.72 10.34 -11.52
N LEU A 54 -15.39 10.92 -10.53
CA LEU A 54 -14.75 11.49 -9.36
C LEU A 54 -14.93 10.57 -8.16
N PRO A 55 -13.84 10.10 -7.53
CA PRO A 55 -13.93 9.33 -6.30
C PRO A 55 -14.39 10.24 -5.14
N ALA A 56 -15.30 9.73 -4.29
CA ALA A 56 -15.77 10.45 -3.10
C ALA A 56 -14.76 10.41 -1.94
N SER A 57 -13.78 9.50 -2.00
CA SER A 57 -12.73 9.28 -1.01
C SER A 57 -11.56 8.53 -1.66
N GLU A 58 -10.43 8.40 -0.97
CA GLU A 58 -9.31 7.54 -1.45
C GLU A 58 -9.77 6.09 -1.69
N GLU A 59 -10.63 5.54 -0.84
CA GLU A 59 -11.16 4.18 -1.03
C GLU A 59 -12.06 4.08 -2.26
N GLY A 60 -12.78 5.16 -2.58
CA GLY A 60 -13.58 5.27 -3.79
C GLY A 60 -12.77 5.19 -5.07
N ILE A 61 -11.46 5.46 -5.04
CA ILE A 61 -10.56 5.23 -6.19
C ILE A 61 -10.58 3.74 -6.54
N PHE A 62 -10.42 2.88 -5.54
CA PHE A 62 -10.39 1.43 -5.75
C PHE A 62 -11.76 0.89 -6.18
N ASP A 63 -12.85 1.42 -5.62
CA ASP A 63 -14.21 1.06 -6.05
C ASP A 63 -14.46 1.36 -7.53
N ILE A 64 -13.99 2.51 -8.01
CA ILE A 64 -14.10 2.88 -9.42
C ILE A 64 -13.29 1.90 -10.29
N LEU A 65 -12.06 1.57 -9.89
CA LEU A 65 -11.22 0.62 -10.64
C LEU A 65 -11.82 -0.78 -10.71
N VAL A 66 -12.45 -1.26 -9.62
CA VAL A 66 -13.22 -2.51 -9.60
C VAL A 66 -14.41 -2.43 -10.55
N GLY A 67 -15.20 -1.35 -10.47
CA GLY A 67 -16.37 -1.15 -11.34
C GLY A 67 -16.03 -1.05 -12.83
N LYS A 68 -14.80 -0.68 -13.17
CA LYS A 68 -14.25 -0.65 -14.53
C LYS A 68 -13.48 -1.90 -14.92
N LEU A 69 -13.46 -2.93 -14.06
CA LEU A 69 -12.76 -4.19 -14.26
C LEU A 69 -11.25 -4.03 -14.52
N VAL A 70 -10.66 -2.94 -14.02
CA VAL A 70 -9.21 -2.71 -14.05
C VAL A 70 -8.53 -3.64 -13.05
N ILE A 71 -9.16 -3.84 -11.89
CA ILE A 71 -8.75 -4.75 -10.83
C ILE A 71 -9.93 -5.61 -10.41
N SER A 72 -9.66 -6.80 -9.84
CA SER A 72 -10.72 -7.64 -9.28
C SER A 72 -11.28 -7.06 -7.98
N SER A 73 -12.51 -7.44 -7.61
CA SER A 73 -13.11 -7.04 -6.34
C SER A 73 -12.27 -7.46 -5.14
N GLU A 74 -11.77 -8.70 -5.15
CA GLU A 74 -10.91 -9.23 -4.08
C GLU A 74 -9.64 -8.38 -3.92
N PHE A 75 -9.02 -7.98 -5.04
CA PHE A 75 -7.83 -7.16 -5.00
C PHE A 75 -8.13 -5.73 -4.56
N GLY A 76 -9.28 -5.16 -4.97
CA GLY A 76 -9.77 -3.88 -4.47
C GLY A 76 -9.87 -3.84 -2.94
N ASP A 77 -10.36 -4.91 -2.31
CA ASP A 77 -10.44 -5.00 -0.86
C ASP A 77 -9.06 -5.08 -0.19
N LYS A 78 -8.09 -5.78 -0.80
CA LYS A 78 -6.70 -5.77 -0.34
C LYS A 78 -6.08 -4.37 -0.38
N LEU A 79 -6.33 -3.60 -1.44
CA LEU A 79 -5.81 -2.22 -1.56
C LEU A 79 -6.44 -1.28 -0.52
N LYS A 80 -7.74 -1.45 -0.22
CA LYS A 80 -8.39 -0.72 0.88
C LYS A 80 -7.76 -1.05 2.23
N ASN A 81 -7.42 -2.32 2.47
CA ASN A 81 -6.71 -2.73 3.69
C ASN A 81 -5.31 -2.10 3.80
N LEU A 82 -4.56 -2.02 2.70
CA LEU A 82 -3.27 -1.31 2.67
C LEU A 82 -3.41 0.18 3.00
N LYS A 83 -4.43 0.85 2.44
CA LYS A 83 -4.73 2.24 2.79
C LYS A 83 -5.10 2.36 4.28
N GLY A 84 -5.91 1.43 4.80
CA GLY A 84 -6.26 1.39 6.22
C GLY A 84 -5.02 1.26 7.11
N PHE A 85 -4.07 0.40 6.71
CA PHE A 85 -2.78 0.25 7.37
C PHE A 85 -1.96 1.55 7.36
N ARG A 86 -1.91 2.29 6.24
CA ARG A 86 -1.29 3.64 6.18
C ARG A 86 -1.91 4.60 7.20
N ASN A 87 -3.23 4.58 7.36
CA ASN A 87 -3.90 5.41 8.37
C ASN A 87 -3.48 5.04 9.79
N VAL A 88 -3.34 3.75 10.09
CA VAL A 88 -2.86 3.28 11.40
C VAL A 88 -1.43 3.76 11.67
N LEU A 89 -0.55 3.70 10.68
CA LEU A 89 0.83 4.19 10.79
C LEU A 89 0.91 5.68 11.18
N ILE A 90 0.05 6.50 10.58
CA ILE A 90 0.00 7.96 10.82
C ILE A 90 -0.60 8.28 12.19
N HIS A 91 -1.71 7.64 12.55
CA HIS A 91 -2.47 8.00 13.76
C HIS A 91 -1.96 7.34 15.05
N ARG A 92 -1.05 6.33 14.96
CA ARG A 92 -0.31 5.74 16.09
C ARG A 92 -1.15 5.42 17.34
N TYR A 93 -2.11 4.52 17.20
CA TYR A 93 -2.90 4.05 18.35
C TYR A 93 -1.98 3.46 19.46
N PRO A 94 -2.07 3.94 20.72
CA PRO A 94 -0.99 3.86 21.70
C PRO A 94 -0.60 2.46 22.23
N HIS A 95 -1.33 1.39 21.95
CA HIS A 95 -1.10 0.09 22.62
C HIS A 95 -1.07 -1.16 21.73
N LEU A 96 -1.17 -1.02 20.39
CA LEU A 96 -1.24 -2.18 19.47
C LEU A 96 -0.37 -2.05 18.21
N ALA A 97 0.41 -0.97 18.07
CA ALA A 97 0.92 -0.56 16.78
C ALA A 97 2.12 -1.39 16.27
N ASP A 98 3.18 -1.54 17.05
CA ASP A 98 4.46 -1.97 16.46
C ASP A 98 4.45 -3.45 16.00
N ASP A 99 3.80 -4.34 16.74
CA ASP A 99 3.63 -5.76 16.35
C ASP A 99 2.77 -5.93 15.09
N MET A 100 1.66 -5.19 15.04
CA MET A 100 0.76 -5.18 13.88
C MET A 100 1.49 -4.60 12.66
N VAL A 101 2.22 -3.51 12.84
CA VAL A 101 3.00 -2.89 11.77
C VAL A 101 4.03 -3.86 11.24
N TYR A 102 4.78 -4.54 12.12
CA TYR A 102 5.74 -5.55 11.69
C TYR A 102 5.09 -6.69 10.91
N TYR A 103 3.91 -7.14 11.33
CA TYR A 103 3.13 -8.13 10.58
C TYR A 103 2.79 -7.62 9.16
N TYR A 104 2.34 -6.37 9.03
CA TYR A 104 2.05 -5.80 7.71
C TYR A 104 3.29 -5.68 6.83
N LEU A 105 4.40 -5.21 7.40
CA LEU A 105 5.70 -5.08 6.73
C LEU A 105 6.26 -6.42 6.23
N THR A 106 5.80 -7.55 6.77
CA THR A 106 6.28 -8.89 6.40
C THR A 106 5.31 -9.68 5.52
N ASN A 107 4.01 -9.40 5.56
CA ASN A 107 2.99 -10.26 4.92
C ASN A 107 2.32 -9.65 3.68
N TYR A 108 2.40 -8.34 3.45
CA TYR A 108 1.64 -7.67 2.37
C TYR A 108 2.53 -6.96 1.34
N LEU A 109 3.85 -7.13 1.40
CA LEU A 109 4.76 -6.50 0.42
C LEU A 109 4.56 -7.03 -1.00
N ASP A 110 4.09 -8.27 -1.14
CA ASP A 110 3.89 -8.88 -2.45
C ASP A 110 2.68 -8.31 -3.19
N ASP A 111 1.71 -7.71 -2.48
CA ASP A 111 0.55 -7.04 -3.08
C ASP A 111 0.98 -5.86 -3.99
N PHE A 112 2.13 -5.23 -3.73
CA PHE A 112 2.66 -4.16 -4.59
C PHE A 112 3.12 -4.68 -5.95
N TYR A 113 3.67 -5.90 -6.01
CA TYR A 113 4.07 -6.52 -7.27
C TYR A 113 2.85 -7.01 -8.04
N VAL A 114 1.85 -7.57 -7.35
CA VAL A 114 0.56 -7.93 -7.95
C VAL A 114 -0.14 -6.70 -8.51
N PHE A 115 -0.12 -5.58 -7.78
CA PHE A 115 -0.67 -4.31 -8.28
C PHE A 115 0.03 -3.87 -9.56
N LYS A 116 1.38 -3.81 -9.54
CA LYS A 116 2.17 -3.42 -10.70
C LYS A 116 1.82 -4.26 -11.93
N SER A 117 1.85 -5.59 -11.82
CA SER A 117 1.58 -6.48 -12.94
C SER A 117 0.13 -6.37 -13.45
N THR A 118 -0.82 -6.16 -12.54
CA THR A 118 -2.24 -5.93 -12.90
C THR A 118 -2.40 -4.65 -13.71
N ILE A 119 -1.74 -3.56 -13.30
CA ILE A 119 -1.79 -2.28 -14.02
C ILE A 119 -1.06 -2.36 -15.36
N GLU A 120 0.12 -2.97 -15.42
CA GLU A 120 0.85 -3.18 -16.69
C GLU A 120 -0.01 -3.97 -17.69
N SER A 121 -0.62 -5.07 -17.24
CA SER A 121 -1.52 -5.89 -18.06
C SER A 121 -2.79 -5.14 -18.51
N TYR A 122 -3.21 -4.12 -17.76
CA TYR A 122 -4.33 -3.26 -18.13
C TYR A 122 -3.92 -2.22 -19.19
N LEU A 123 -2.71 -1.65 -19.07
CA LEU A 123 -2.20 -0.62 -19.98
C LEU A 123 -1.73 -1.17 -21.35
N GLU A 124 -1.39 -2.45 -21.42
CA GLU A 124 -1.02 -3.12 -22.68
C GLU A 124 -2.24 -3.50 -23.55
N LYS A 125 -3.46 -3.32 -23.03
CA LYS A 125 -4.72 -3.54 -23.77
C LYS A 125 -5.15 -2.28 -24.52
#